data_AF-A0A9E2ECP0-F1
#
_entry.id   AF-A0A9E2ECP0-F1
#
_cell.length_a   1.000
_cell.length_b   1.000
_cell.length_c   1.000
_cell.angle_alpha   90.00
_cell.angle_beta   90.00
_cell.angle_gamma   90.00
#
_symmetry.space_group_name_H-M   'P 1'
#
loop_
_entity.id
_entity.type
_entity.pdbx_description
1 polymer ?
#
loop_
_entity_poly.entity_id
_entity_poly.type
_entity_poly.pdbx_seq_one_letter_code
_entity_poly.pdbx_strand_id
1 'polypeptide(L)'
;AMGGGEYARTLHQPADSEIYQVGRNRDFDTINAALRKWREDGKRHAVIEITDNRVYVEPVNIQFSRSRGSLQLRAADRKRPVIRLLDWQTDKADALVVSGKRENRLVLDGLMIAGRGIQVIGDMSKLTLCHSTLVPGWSLDHDCEPMRPAEPSIEIYAPKVCLEIRHSIVGSIQLDPSVAIVEVERKETEVRQDAACEEDESAADDSFTEIRLDPIRLCIRDSILDATGEELEAIGAPGCPVAHARLDIRRSTVIGQVQVDSIGLAENSIFRGRVVVARRQKGCMRFCYAPPASRTPRRYRCQPDLVAAGLAGAEKEREEKRVEPVHNSTRYGRPDYCQLSLCCAVEISQGADDEAEMGVFHDLYQPQRRANLAVRLNEYTPAATDVGLIFEN
;
A
#
# COMPACT_ATOMS: atom_id res chain seq x y z
N ALA A 1 -4.05 -12.84 -10.14
CA ALA A 1 -2.72 -12.36 -10.57
C ALA A 1 -2.41 -11.04 -9.86
N MET A 2 -1.14 -10.71 -9.64
CA MET A 2 -0.74 -9.62 -8.73
C MET A 2 0.51 -8.89 -9.23
N GLY A 3 0.62 -7.60 -8.90
CA GLY A 3 1.78 -6.78 -9.21
C GLY A 3 1.94 -6.46 -10.70
N GLY A 4 3.08 -5.87 -11.08
CA GLY A 4 3.42 -5.46 -12.44
C GLY A 4 3.80 -6.60 -13.40
N GLY A 5 3.22 -7.78 -13.22
CA GLY A 5 3.56 -9.00 -13.98
C GLY A 5 3.08 -8.99 -15.44
N GLU A 6 3.49 -10.00 -16.21
CA GLU A 6 3.01 -10.22 -17.58
C GLU A 6 1.76 -11.10 -17.58
N TYR A 7 0.59 -10.49 -17.36
CA TYR A 7 -0.70 -11.19 -17.36
C TYR A 7 -1.82 -10.32 -17.92
N ALA A 8 -2.95 -10.96 -18.24
CA ALA A 8 -4.12 -10.29 -18.78
C ALA A 8 -4.76 -9.34 -17.76
N ARG A 9 -5.00 -8.10 -18.15
CA ARG A 9 -5.58 -7.04 -17.32
C ARG A 9 -6.73 -6.34 -18.03
N THR A 10 -7.75 -5.98 -17.26
CA THR A 10 -8.82 -5.09 -17.74
C THR A 10 -8.34 -3.66 -17.66
N LEU A 11 -8.07 -3.04 -18.81
CA LEU A 11 -7.64 -1.65 -18.88
C LEU A 11 -8.83 -0.71 -18.71
N HIS A 12 -8.70 0.25 -17.80
CA HIS A 12 -9.66 1.33 -17.61
C HIS A 12 -9.01 2.68 -17.95
N GLN A 13 -9.76 3.58 -18.59
CA GLN A 13 -9.32 4.95 -18.86
C GLN A 13 -10.51 5.93 -18.86
N PRO A 14 -10.29 7.22 -18.58
CA PRO A 14 -11.31 8.25 -18.78
C PRO A 14 -11.71 8.35 -20.26
N ALA A 15 -13.00 8.57 -20.54
CA ALA A 15 -13.52 8.66 -21.92
C ALA A 15 -12.83 9.77 -22.74
N ASP A 16 -12.54 10.91 -22.12
CA ASP A 16 -11.93 12.08 -22.76
C ASP A 16 -10.38 12.10 -22.66
N SER A 17 -9.75 10.94 -22.49
CA SER A 17 -8.29 10.85 -22.33
C SER A 17 -7.55 10.73 -23.65
N GLU A 18 -6.48 11.51 -23.79
CA GLU A 18 -5.54 11.40 -24.90
C GLU A 18 -4.50 10.31 -24.59
N ILE A 19 -4.21 9.42 -25.56
CA ILE A 19 -3.25 8.32 -25.37
C ILE A 19 -1.92 8.68 -26.03
N TYR A 20 -0.83 8.60 -25.25
CA TYR A 20 0.54 8.76 -25.72
C TYR A 20 1.24 7.41 -25.61
N GLN A 21 1.60 6.80 -26.75
CA GLN A 21 2.20 5.47 -26.76
C GLN A 21 3.72 5.53 -26.65
N VAL A 22 4.25 4.83 -25.65
CA VAL A 22 5.69 4.68 -25.39
C VAL A 22 6.12 3.28 -25.78
N GLY A 23 7.23 3.17 -26.51
CA GLY A 23 7.84 1.89 -26.89
C GLY A 23 8.60 2.00 -28.20
N ARG A 24 9.35 0.94 -28.55
CA ARG A 24 10.04 0.92 -29.86
C ARG A 24 9.04 1.07 -31.00
N ASN A 25 9.35 1.97 -31.95
CA ASN A 25 8.51 2.25 -33.13
C ASN A 25 7.11 2.77 -32.77
N ARG A 26 6.98 3.49 -31.65
CA ARG A 26 5.77 4.22 -31.25
C ARG A 26 6.00 5.73 -31.33
N ASP A 27 5.00 6.50 -30.91
CA ASP A 27 5.05 7.96 -30.88
C ASP A 27 6.21 8.49 -30.02
N PHE A 28 6.60 7.76 -28.97
CA PHE A 28 7.67 8.13 -28.05
C PHE A 28 8.56 6.94 -27.68
N ASP A 29 9.88 7.15 -27.72
CA ASP A 29 10.85 6.14 -27.26
C ASP A 29 11.03 6.11 -25.73
N THR A 30 10.71 7.21 -25.04
CA THR A 30 10.90 7.37 -23.58
C THR A 30 9.66 7.90 -22.89
N ILE A 31 9.52 7.61 -21.60
CA ILE A 31 8.42 8.09 -20.75
C ILE A 31 8.50 9.61 -20.63
N ASN A 32 9.71 10.17 -20.49
CA ASN A 32 9.88 11.61 -20.40
C ASN A 32 9.51 12.37 -21.68
N ALA A 33 9.67 11.77 -22.86
CA ALA A 33 9.23 12.37 -24.11
C ALA A 33 7.70 12.46 -24.16
N ALA A 34 6.98 11.40 -23.78
CA ALA A 34 5.53 11.40 -23.69
C ALA A 34 5.01 12.39 -22.63
N LEU A 35 5.63 12.43 -21.44
CA LEU A 35 5.28 13.38 -20.38
C LEU A 35 5.46 14.83 -20.82
N ARG A 36 6.54 15.12 -21.57
CA ARG A 36 6.79 16.46 -22.10
C ARG A 36 5.73 16.85 -23.12
N LYS A 37 5.41 15.96 -24.07
CA LYS A 37 4.37 16.19 -25.06
C LYS A 37 3.01 16.43 -24.42
N TRP A 38 2.64 15.62 -23.44
CA TRP A 38 1.38 15.81 -22.69
C TRP A 38 1.29 17.20 -22.05
N ARG A 39 2.39 17.69 -21.45
CA ARG A 39 2.45 19.04 -20.86
C ARG A 39 2.30 20.13 -21.92
N GLU A 40 2.95 19.96 -23.07
CA GLU A 40 2.85 20.90 -24.22
C GLU A 40 1.42 20.96 -24.78
N ASP A 41 0.75 19.82 -24.91
CA ASP A 41 -0.63 19.75 -25.39
C ASP A 41 -1.65 20.28 -24.37
N GLY A 42 -1.23 20.43 -23.10
CA GLY A 42 -2.06 20.99 -22.04
C GLY A 42 -3.34 20.20 -21.77
N LYS A 43 -3.36 18.90 -22.14
CA LYS A 43 -4.54 18.02 -22.00
C LYS A 43 -4.85 17.79 -20.54
N ARG A 44 -6.13 17.86 -20.19
CA ARG A 44 -6.62 17.65 -18.82
C ARG A 44 -6.58 16.18 -18.41
N HIS A 45 -6.89 15.28 -19.34
CA HIS A 45 -6.93 13.84 -19.13
C HIS A 45 -6.00 13.17 -20.13
N ALA A 46 -5.06 12.36 -19.64
CA ALA A 46 -4.09 11.68 -20.48
C ALA A 46 -3.75 10.29 -19.95
N VAL A 47 -3.42 9.40 -20.89
CA VAL A 47 -2.86 8.07 -20.64
C VAL A 47 -1.51 8.00 -21.34
N ILE A 48 -0.47 7.69 -20.59
CA ILE A 48 0.83 7.30 -21.14
C ILE A 48 0.89 5.80 -21.08
N GLU A 49 0.86 5.14 -22.24
CA GLU A 49 0.80 3.69 -22.35
C GLU A 49 2.14 3.13 -22.83
N ILE A 50 2.76 2.31 -22.00
CA ILE A 50 3.99 1.59 -22.34
C ILE A 50 3.61 0.26 -23.01
N THR A 51 4.00 0.12 -24.28
CA THR A 51 3.55 -0.98 -25.15
C THR A 51 4.54 -2.15 -25.27
N ASP A 52 5.67 -2.08 -24.56
CA ASP A 52 6.72 -3.11 -24.56
C ASP A 52 7.14 -3.53 -23.13
N ASN A 53 8.08 -4.48 -23.04
CA ASN A 53 8.57 -5.07 -21.78
C ASN A 53 9.99 -4.55 -21.41
N ARG A 54 10.37 -3.36 -21.89
CA ARG A 54 11.73 -2.86 -21.69
C ARG A 54 11.95 -2.35 -20.26
N VAL A 55 13.24 -2.19 -19.94
CA VAL A 55 13.69 -1.44 -18.78
C VAL A 55 13.88 0.03 -19.17
N TYR A 56 13.18 0.92 -18.48
CA TYR A 56 13.26 2.37 -18.61
C TYR A 56 14.15 2.90 -17.48
N VAL A 57 15.34 3.38 -17.85
CA VAL A 57 16.32 3.94 -16.92
C VAL A 57 16.37 5.46 -17.14
N GLU A 58 15.40 6.15 -16.56
CA GLU A 58 15.29 7.60 -16.66
C GLU A 58 14.59 8.16 -15.41
N PRO A 59 14.93 9.39 -14.97
CA PRO A 59 14.21 10.03 -13.87
C PRO A 59 12.78 10.36 -14.34
N VAL A 60 11.78 9.97 -13.56
CA VAL A 60 10.37 10.22 -13.90
C VAL A 60 9.81 11.29 -12.96
N ASN A 61 9.55 12.48 -13.50
CA ASN A 61 8.92 13.58 -12.76
C ASN A 61 7.58 13.95 -13.41
N ILE A 62 6.50 13.67 -12.68
CA ILE A 62 5.13 13.94 -13.09
C ILE A 62 4.68 15.25 -12.43
N GLN A 63 4.61 16.31 -13.23
CA GLN A 63 4.15 17.61 -12.78
C GLN A 63 2.85 18.01 -13.49
N PHE A 64 1.79 18.21 -12.72
CA PHE A 64 0.53 18.69 -13.27
C PHE A 64 0.53 20.21 -13.39
N SER A 65 0.38 20.72 -14.61
CA SER A 65 0.33 22.16 -14.88
C SER A 65 -0.94 22.84 -14.33
N ARG A 66 -2.05 22.10 -14.24
CA ARG A 66 -3.40 22.60 -13.87
C ARG A 66 -4.03 21.78 -12.74
N SER A 67 -5.08 22.32 -12.11
CA SER A 67 -5.95 21.57 -11.18
C SER A 67 -6.97 20.72 -11.95
N ARG A 68 -7.60 19.76 -11.26
CA ARG A 68 -8.63 18.85 -11.82
C ARG A 68 -8.19 18.01 -13.02
N GLY A 69 -6.89 17.75 -13.19
CA GLY A 69 -6.35 16.88 -14.23
C GLY A 69 -6.26 15.42 -13.80
N SER A 70 -6.22 14.50 -14.76
CA SER A 70 -5.90 13.08 -14.49
C SER A 70 -4.83 12.57 -15.44
N LEU A 71 -3.83 11.89 -14.89
CA LEU A 71 -2.83 11.17 -15.65
C LEU A 71 -2.85 9.69 -15.25
N GLN A 72 -2.76 8.82 -16.25
CA GLN A 72 -2.51 7.40 -16.04
C GLN A 72 -1.19 7.04 -16.72
N LEU A 73 -0.23 6.51 -15.98
CA LEU A 73 0.93 5.84 -16.54
C LEU A 73 0.65 4.34 -16.44
N ARG A 74 0.50 3.66 -17.59
CA ARG A 74 0.13 2.25 -17.63
C ARG A 74 1.01 1.41 -18.52
N ALA A 75 1.11 0.13 -18.19
CA ALA A 75 1.51 -0.89 -19.14
C ALA A 75 0.32 -1.29 -20.02
N ALA A 76 0.58 -1.60 -21.29
CA ALA A 76 -0.39 -2.28 -22.14
C ALA A 76 -0.73 -3.68 -21.58
N ASP A 77 -1.82 -4.27 -22.08
CA ASP A 77 -2.22 -5.61 -21.67
C ASP A 77 -1.12 -6.64 -21.93
N ARG A 78 -0.90 -7.56 -20.98
CA ARG A 78 0.16 -8.58 -21.02
C ARG A 78 1.55 -7.99 -21.26
N LYS A 79 1.82 -6.79 -20.74
CA LYS A 79 3.17 -6.20 -20.73
C LYS A 79 3.70 -6.02 -19.31
N ARG A 80 5.03 -6.09 -19.18
CA ARG A 80 5.78 -5.90 -17.93
C ARG A 80 6.91 -4.90 -18.16
N PRO A 81 6.61 -3.60 -18.24
CA PRO A 81 7.64 -2.58 -18.26
C PRO A 81 8.25 -2.43 -16.86
N VAL A 82 9.57 -2.23 -16.82
CA VAL A 82 10.32 -1.97 -15.59
C VAL A 82 10.85 -0.56 -15.62
N ILE A 83 10.47 0.28 -14.66
CA ILE A 83 11.05 1.60 -14.44
C ILE A 83 12.13 1.45 -13.37
N ARG A 84 13.38 1.66 -13.75
CA ARG A 84 14.53 1.55 -12.84
C ARG A 84 15.07 2.94 -12.53
N LEU A 85 14.79 3.40 -11.33
CA LEU A 85 15.24 4.68 -10.81
C LEU A 85 16.65 4.51 -10.23
N LEU A 86 17.65 5.04 -10.92
CA LEU A 86 19.05 4.97 -10.50
C LEU A 86 19.47 6.26 -9.80
N ASP A 87 20.52 6.15 -8.98
CA ASP A 87 21.22 7.28 -8.37
C ASP A 87 22.03 8.01 -9.45
N TRP A 88 21.37 8.94 -10.14
CA TRP A 88 21.99 9.81 -11.15
C TRP A 88 22.76 10.96 -10.51
N GLN A 89 22.42 11.36 -9.27
CA GLN A 89 23.14 12.38 -8.51
C GLN A 89 23.33 11.95 -7.06
N THR A 90 24.57 12.06 -6.55
CA THR A 90 24.96 11.63 -5.19
C THR A 90 24.13 12.29 -4.07
N ASP A 91 23.55 13.48 -4.34
CA ASP A 91 22.91 14.34 -3.33
C ASP A 91 21.44 14.71 -3.61
N LYS A 92 20.78 14.07 -4.59
CA LYS A 92 19.34 14.28 -4.83
C LYS A 92 18.55 12.98 -4.75
N ALA A 93 17.34 13.07 -4.19
CA ALA A 93 16.40 11.97 -4.21
C ALA A 93 15.93 11.70 -5.64
N ASP A 94 16.50 10.68 -6.29
CA ASP A 94 16.10 10.20 -7.63
C ASP A 94 14.79 9.39 -7.59
N ALA A 95 13.93 9.66 -6.62
CA ALA A 95 12.61 9.08 -6.51
C ALA A 95 11.72 9.49 -7.70
N LEU A 96 10.69 8.69 -8.00
CA LEU A 96 9.65 9.13 -8.90
C LEU A 96 8.82 10.19 -8.18
N VAL A 97 9.01 11.45 -8.59
CA VAL A 97 8.34 12.59 -7.95
C VAL A 97 7.04 12.89 -8.68
N VAL A 98 5.95 12.98 -7.90
CA VAL A 98 4.64 13.40 -8.36
C VAL A 98 4.28 14.72 -7.67
N SER A 99 4.20 15.78 -8.46
CA SER A 99 3.75 17.10 -8.00
C SER A 99 2.39 17.42 -8.59
N GLY A 100 1.37 17.36 -7.74
CA GLY A 100 -0.02 17.62 -8.13
C GLY A 100 -0.64 18.80 -7.42
N LYS A 101 -1.57 19.47 -8.11
CA LYS A 101 -2.44 20.52 -7.58
C LYS A 101 -3.78 19.93 -7.14
N ARG A 102 -4.65 20.78 -6.59
CA ARG A 102 -6.00 20.43 -6.16
C ARG A 102 -6.76 19.59 -7.18
N GLU A 103 -7.38 18.53 -6.68
CA GLU A 103 -8.25 17.61 -7.42
C GLU A 103 -7.55 16.82 -8.54
N ASN A 104 -6.22 16.81 -8.58
CA ASN A 104 -5.49 15.98 -9.52
C ASN A 104 -5.46 14.52 -9.09
N ARG A 105 -5.51 13.64 -10.10
CA ARG A 105 -5.52 12.19 -9.91
C ARG A 105 -4.41 11.54 -10.72
N LEU A 106 -3.60 10.71 -10.09
CA LEU A 106 -2.60 9.87 -10.76
C LEU A 106 -2.95 8.39 -10.60
N VAL A 107 -2.86 7.65 -11.69
CA VAL A 107 -2.98 6.18 -11.70
C VAL A 107 -1.68 5.59 -12.23
N LEU A 108 -1.08 4.67 -11.49
CA LEU A 108 -0.01 3.79 -11.97
C LEU A 108 -0.58 2.38 -12.12
N ASP A 109 -0.52 1.83 -13.33
CA ASP A 109 -1.19 0.58 -13.65
C ASP A 109 -0.28 -0.39 -14.41
N GLY A 110 -0.05 -1.59 -13.88
CA GLY A 110 0.75 -2.60 -14.58
C GLY A 110 2.26 -2.35 -14.59
N LEU A 111 2.79 -1.51 -13.69
CA LEU A 111 4.19 -1.09 -13.70
C LEU A 111 5.02 -1.83 -12.64
N MET A 112 6.27 -2.14 -12.96
CA MET A 112 7.26 -2.51 -11.95
C MET A 112 8.25 -1.35 -11.76
N ILE A 113 8.38 -0.86 -10.53
CA ILE A 113 9.28 0.24 -10.16
C ILE A 113 10.32 -0.30 -9.18
N ALA A 114 11.59 -0.11 -9.52
CA ALA A 114 12.73 -0.55 -8.74
C ALA A 114 13.79 0.55 -8.64
N GLY A 115 14.70 0.40 -7.68
CA GLY A 115 15.83 1.28 -7.41
C GLY A 115 15.55 2.38 -6.39
N ARG A 116 14.40 3.05 -6.47
CA ARG A 116 13.93 4.07 -5.52
C ARG A 116 12.40 4.02 -5.34
N GLY A 117 11.91 4.75 -4.34
CA GLY A 117 10.49 4.90 -4.05
C GLY A 117 9.78 5.98 -4.89
N ILE A 118 8.53 6.24 -4.52
CA ILE A 118 7.67 7.30 -5.08
C ILE A 118 7.49 8.38 -4.02
N GLN A 119 7.66 9.64 -4.41
CA GLN A 119 7.39 10.79 -3.56
C GLN A 119 6.18 11.57 -4.08
N VAL A 120 5.21 11.81 -3.20
CA VAL A 120 3.98 12.52 -3.53
C VAL A 120 3.95 13.86 -2.82
N ILE A 121 3.99 14.95 -3.59
CA ILE A 121 4.09 16.32 -3.09
C ILE A 121 2.95 17.17 -3.66
N GLY A 122 2.52 18.17 -2.88
CA GLY A 122 1.50 19.14 -3.26
C GLY A 122 0.12 18.86 -2.65
N ASP A 123 -0.95 19.23 -3.35
CA ASP A 123 -2.34 19.15 -2.85
C ASP A 123 -3.22 18.27 -3.75
N MET A 124 -2.64 17.17 -4.27
CA MET A 124 -3.39 16.23 -5.11
C MET A 124 -4.42 15.44 -4.31
N SER A 125 -5.51 15.04 -4.97
CA SER A 125 -6.62 14.39 -4.27
C SER A 125 -6.50 12.87 -4.24
N LYS A 126 -5.87 12.24 -5.24
CA LYS A 126 -5.86 10.78 -5.34
C LYS A 126 -4.65 10.22 -6.06
N LEU A 127 -3.95 9.28 -5.42
CA LEU A 127 -2.97 8.39 -6.04
C LEU A 127 -3.53 6.97 -6.04
N THR A 128 -3.45 6.28 -7.18
CA THR A 128 -3.93 4.90 -7.30
C THR A 128 -2.86 4.02 -7.89
N LEU A 129 -2.51 2.94 -7.18
CA LEU A 129 -1.66 1.85 -7.65
C LEU A 129 -2.54 0.65 -7.97
N CYS A 130 -2.47 0.18 -9.21
CA CYS A 130 -3.21 -0.99 -9.68
C CYS A 130 -2.22 -1.92 -10.38
N HIS A 131 -2.28 -3.22 -10.09
CA HIS A 131 -1.42 -4.20 -10.78
C HIS A 131 0.05 -3.75 -10.84
N SER A 132 0.55 -3.09 -9.79
CA SER A 132 1.88 -2.48 -9.81
C SER A 132 2.75 -3.10 -8.73
N THR A 133 4.05 -3.11 -8.97
CA THR A 133 5.04 -3.60 -8.02
C THR A 133 6.03 -2.50 -7.74
N LEU A 134 6.00 -1.97 -6.53
CA LEU A 134 7.12 -1.21 -5.96
C LEU A 134 7.96 -2.23 -5.21
N VAL A 135 9.16 -2.55 -5.73
CA VAL A 135 10.00 -3.63 -5.19
C VAL A 135 10.29 -3.37 -3.71
N PRO A 136 9.84 -4.23 -2.78
CA PRO A 136 10.20 -4.13 -1.37
C PRO A 136 11.72 -4.12 -1.21
N GLY A 137 12.24 -3.16 -0.44
CA GLY A 137 13.68 -2.95 -0.30
C GLY A 137 14.37 -2.32 -1.51
N TRP A 138 13.60 -1.73 -2.44
CA TRP A 138 13.98 -1.07 -3.70
C TRP A 138 14.65 -1.95 -4.75
N SER A 139 15.47 -2.92 -4.37
CA SER A 139 16.12 -3.88 -5.27
C SER A 139 16.38 -5.17 -4.51
N LEU A 140 16.62 -6.25 -5.26
CA LEU A 140 17.01 -7.54 -4.72
C LEU A 140 18.43 -7.88 -5.15
N ASP A 141 19.16 -8.60 -4.29
CA ASP A 141 20.40 -9.28 -4.69
C ASP A 141 20.12 -10.66 -5.33
N HIS A 142 21.17 -11.47 -5.54
CA HIS A 142 21.04 -12.80 -6.15
C HIS A 142 20.30 -13.82 -5.27
N ASP A 143 20.22 -13.60 -3.95
CA ASP A 143 19.55 -14.46 -2.98
C ASP A 143 18.12 -13.99 -2.68
N CYS A 144 17.64 -12.99 -3.44
CA CYS A 144 16.38 -12.30 -3.18
C CYS A 144 16.35 -11.59 -1.81
N GLU A 145 17.49 -11.16 -1.29
CA GLU A 145 17.54 -10.27 -0.14
C GLU A 145 17.33 -8.81 -0.58
N PRO A 146 16.56 -8.02 0.19
CA PRO A 146 16.35 -6.61 -0.08
C PRO A 146 17.65 -5.82 0.11
N MET A 147 17.99 -4.98 -0.87
CA MET A 147 19.20 -4.15 -0.77
C MET A 147 19.03 -2.98 0.20
N ARG A 148 17.80 -2.45 0.36
CA ARG A 148 17.50 -1.31 1.23
C ARG A 148 16.24 -1.55 2.08
N PRO A 149 16.29 -2.47 3.06
CA PRO A 149 15.11 -2.94 3.79
C PRO A 149 14.36 -1.85 4.59
N ALA A 150 15.07 -0.84 5.08
CA ALA A 150 14.48 0.23 5.91
C ALA A 150 13.89 1.39 5.10
N GLU A 151 14.12 1.43 3.78
CA GLU A 151 13.76 2.58 2.95
C GLU A 151 12.31 2.52 2.46
N PRO A 152 11.55 3.64 2.51
CA PRO A 152 10.16 3.69 2.07
C PRO A 152 10.02 3.51 0.55
N SER A 153 9.04 2.71 0.14
CA SER A 153 8.62 2.63 -1.26
C SER A 153 7.69 3.77 -1.66
N ILE A 154 6.93 4.32 -0.71
CA ILE A 154 6.06 5.47 -0.92
C ILE A 154 6.24 6.45 0.22
N GLU A 155 6.53 7.70 -0.14
CA GLU A 155 6.58 8.83 0.79
C GLU A 155 5.49 9.83 0.39
N ILE A 156 4.60 10.15 1.33
CA ILE A 156 3.51 11.10 1.12
C ILE A 156 3.78 12.35 1.94
N TYR A 157 4.02 13.45 1.23
CA TYR A 157 4.09 14.80 1.78
C TYR A 157 2.79 15.60 1.54
N ALA A 158 1.88 15.05 0.73
CA ALA A 158 0.60 15.69 0.39
C ALA A 158 -0.48 15.44 1.46
N PRO A 159 -0.92 16.45 2.23
CA PRO A 159 -1.78 16.26 3.39
C PRO A 159 -3.21 15.79 3.07
N LYS A 160 -3.68 15.96 1.82
CA LYS A 160 -5.07 15.66 1.42
C LYS A 160 -5.19 14.53 0.41
N VAL A 161 -4.10 13.83 0.12
CA VAL A 161 -4.14 12.74 -0.86
C VAL A 161 -4.91 11.53 -0.29
N CYS A 162 -5.70 10.88 -1.13
CA CYS A 162 -6.21 9.54 -0.88
C CYS A 162 -5.34 8.54 -1.64
N LEU A 163 -4.69 7.61 -0.96
CA LEU A 163 -3.92 6.54 -1.58
C LEU A 163 -4.79 5.28 -1.70
N GLU A 164 -4.95 4.78 -2.92
CA GLU A 164 -5.60 3.50 -3.19
C GLU A 164 -4.60 2.50 -3.78
N ILE A 165 -4.51 1.31 -3.18
CA ILE A 165 -3.64 0.23 -3.64
C ILE A 165 -4.51 -0.99 -3.91
N ARG A 166 -4.43 -1.53 -5.13
CA ARG A 166 -5.19 -2.70 -5.58
C ARG A 166 -4.32 -3.68 -6.35
N HIS A 167 -4.43 -4.98 -6.08
CA HIS A 167 -3.72 -6.02 -6.82
C HIS A 167 -2.22 -5.74 -6.97
N SER A 168 -1.61 -5.10 -5.98
CA SER A 168 -0.26 -4.54 -6.06
C SER A 168 0.64 -5.06 -4.95
N ILE A 169 1.95 -5.03 -5.20
CA ILE A 169 2.99 -5.32 -4.20
C ILE A 169 3.68 -3.99 -3.93
N VAL A 170 3.68 -3.58 -2.67
CA VAL A 170 4.20 -2.27 -2.26
C VAL A 170 5.10 -2.48 -1.04
N GLY A 171 6.26 -1.83 -1.02
CA GLY A 171 7.09 -1.80 0.19
C GLY A 171 6.53 -0.86 1.26
N SER A 172 7.33 -0.45 2.23
CA SER A 172 6.89 0.44 3.31
C SER A 172 6.34 1.80 2.80
N ILE A 173 5.37 2.34 3.53
CA ILE A 173 4.69 3.60 3.25
C ILE A 173 4.94 4.54 4.42
N GLN A 174 5.58 5.68 4.15
CA GLN A 174 5.79 6.75 5.13
C GLN A 174 4.92 7.95 4.82
N LEU A 175 4.29 8.48 5.87
CA LEU A 175 3.44 9.66 5.80
C LEU A 175 4.09 10.79 6.59
N ASP A 176 4.55 11.81 5.88
CA ASP A 176 5.15 13.01 6.46
C ASP A 176 4.53 14.25 5.82
N PRO A 177 3.22 14.52 6.08
CA PRO A 177 2.54 15.62 5.43
C PRO A 177 3.21 16.94 5.83
N SER A 178 3.83 17.62 4.86
CA SER A 178 4.46 18.92 5.08
C SER A 178 3.36 19.95 5.38
N VAL A 179 3.12 20.24 6.66
CA VAL A 179 2.22 21.32 7.05
C VAL A 179 3.00 22.62 6.90
N ALA A 180 2.66 23.44 5.91
CA ALA A 180 3.10 24.82 5.90
C ALA A 180 2.50 25.51 7.12
N ILE A 181 3.32 25.77 8.14
CA ILE A 181 2.94 26.62 9.26
C ILE A 181 2.71 28.01 8.66
N VAL A 182 1.44 28.40 8.54
CA VAL A 182 1.10 29.78 8.16
C VAL A 182 1.23 30.60 9.43
N GLU A 183 2.32 31.36 9.56
CA GLU A 183 2.40 32.45 10.53
C GLU A 183 1.26 33.43 10.19
N VAL A 184 0.18 33.40 10.97
CA VAL A 184 -0.89 34.38 10.84
C VAL A 184 -0.39 35.65 11.53
N GLU A 185 0.10 36.61 10.74
CA GLU A 185 0.27 37.98 11.22
C GLU A 185 -1.09 38.49 11.71
N ARG A 186 -1.28 38.52 13.03
CA ARG A 186 -2.42 39.21 13.64
C ARG A 186 -2.24 40.70 13.35
N LYS A 187 -3.06 41.26 12.46
CA LYS A 187 -3.30 42.70 12.45
C LYS A 187 -4.01 43.05 13.75
N GLU A 188 -3.24 43.49 14.74
CA GLU A 188 -3.79 44.14 15.91
C GLU A 188 -4.63 45.34 15.44
N THR A 189 -5.93 45.24 15.67
CA THR A 189 -6.84 46.35 15.47
C THR A 189 -6.73 47.20 16.72
N GLU A 190 -6.16 48.40 16.58
CA GLU A 190 -6.01 49.38 17.67
C GLU A 190 -7.33 49.57 18.43
N VAL A 191 -7.39 49.07 19.67
CA VAL A 191 -8.36 49.54 20.65
C VAL A 191 -7.65 50.53 21.54
N ARG A 192 -7.99 51.81 21.37
CA ARG A 192 -7.66 52.86 22.33
C ARG A 192 -8.43 52.62 23.63
N GLN A 193 -7.75 52.56 24.77
CA GLN A 193 -8.12 53.31 25.98
C GLN A 193 -7.11 53.17 27.12
N ASP A 194 -6.61 54.32 27.52
CA ASP A 194 -6.05 54.77 28.81
C ASP A 194 -6.28 53.86 30.04
N ALA A 195 -5.19 53.49 30.72
CA ALA A 195 -4.93 53.73 32.16
C ALA A 195 -3.79 52.82 32.67
N ALA A 196 -2.97 53.38 33.56
CA ALA A 196 -1.75 52.80 34.12
C ALA A 196 -1.98 51.55 34.99
N CYS A 197 -1.03 50.60 34.96
CA CYS A 197 -0.21 50.12 36.08
C CYS A 197 0.34 48.70 35.84
N GLU A 198 1.63 48.58 36.15
CA GLU A 198 2.37 47.40 36.62
C GLU A 198 2.79 46.28 35.64
N GLU A 199 4.05 45.90 35.88
CA GLU A 199 4.89 44.94 35.18
C GLU A 199 4.36 43.51 35.38
N ASP A 200 4.35 42.70 34.32
CA ASP A 200 4.51 41.26 34.46
C ASP A 200 5.05 40.64 33.17
N GLU A 201 5.88 39.62 33.39
CA GLU A 201 6.83 38.99 32.48
C GLU A 201 6.22 38.51 31.15
N SER A 202 6.98 38.75 30.08
CA SER A 202 6.71 38.27 28.73
C SER A 202 6.76 36.74 28.66
N ALA A 203 5.61 36.09 28.86
CA ALA A 203 5.35 34.79 28.29
C ALA A 203 4.92 35.00 26.83
N ALA A 204 5.83 34.71 25.89
CA ALA A 204 5.45 34.54 24.49
C ALA A 204 4.47 33.36 24.42
N ASP A 205 3.18 33.67 24.36
CA ASP A 205 2.10 32.72 24.06
C ASP A 205 2.26 32.31 22.60
N ASP A 206 3.12 31.34 22.37
CA ASP A 206 3.31 30.65 21.10
C ASP A 206 2.06 29.78 20.84
N SER A 207 0.95 30.47 20.57
CA SER A 207 -0.33 29.85 20.25
C SER A 207 -0.26 29.32 18.81
N PHE A 208 0.46 28.21 18.64
CA PHE A 208 0.40 27.39 17.43
C PHE A 208 -1.06 26.98 17.22
N THR A 209 -1.71 27.61 16.25
CA THR A 209 -3.03 27.16 15.80
C THR A 209 -2.79 25.87 15.03
N GLU A 210 -2.78 24.75 15.75
CA GLU A 210 -2.65 23.42 15.20
C GLU A 210 -3.80 23.21 14.20
N ILE A 211 -3.50 23.39 12.90
CA ILE A 211 -4.47 23.12 11.85
C ILE A 211 -4.73 21.62 11.92
N ARG A 212 -5.85 21.23 12.53
CA ARG A 212 -6.33 19.85 12.56
C ARG A 212 -6.66 19.42 11.13
N LEU A 213 -5.65 18.89 10.45
CA LEU A 213 -5.83 18.25 9.16
C LEU A 213 -6.62 16.96 9.36
N ASP A 214 -7.50 16.63 8.42
CA ASP A 214 -8.11 15.31 8.39
C ASP A 214 -7.03 14.26 8.11
N PRO A 215 -7.13 13.05 8.70
CA PRO A 215 -6.15 11.99 8.46
C PRO A 215 -6.15 11.55 6.99
N ILE A 216 -4.96 11.27 6.45
CA ILE A 216 -4.77 10.77 5.08
C ILE A 216 -5.51 9.44 4.93
N ARG A 217 -6.30 9.28 3.86
CA ARG A 217 -7.02 8.02 3.61
C ARG A 217 -6.14 7.04 2.86
N LEU A 218 -5.90 5.88 3.47
CA LEU A 218 -5.18 4.76 2.90
C LEU A 218 -6.15 3.59 2.67
N CYS A 219 -6.37 3.22 1.42
CA CYS A 219 -7.27 2.15 1.01
C CYS A 219 -6.48 1.03 0.33
N ILE A 220 -6.33 -0.12 0.98
CA ILE A 220 -5.53 -1.25 0.47
C ILE A 220 -6.44 -2.45 0.23
N ARG A 221 -6.43 -3.02 -0.96
CA ARG A 221 -7.26 -4.20 -1.30
C ARG A 221 -6.50 -5.19 -2.16
N ASP A 222 -6.68 -6.47 -1.92
CA ASP A 222 -6.15 -7.53 -2.78
C ASP A 222 -4.63 -7.35 -3.00
N SER A 223 -3.90 -6.86 -1.99
CA SER A 223 -2.51 -6.38 -2.14
C SER A 223 -1.58 -6.89 -1.04
N ILE A 224 -0.29 -6.84 -1.33
CA ILE A 224 0.78 -7.12 -0.36
C ILE A 224 1.44 -5.81 0.00
N LEU A 225 1.57 -5.56 1.31
CA LEU A 225 2.42 -4.52 1.85
C LEU A 225 3.59 -5.18 2.58
N ASP A 226 4.81 -4.94 2.15
CA ASP A 226 5.98 -5.66 2.64
C ASP A 226 7.12 -4.71 3.05
N ALA A 227 7.28 -4.52 4.35
CA ALA A 227 8.38 -3.76 4.94
C ALA A 227 9.70 -4.54 4.95
N THR A 228 9.77 -5.72 4.33
CA THR A 228 10.91 -6.65 4.31
C THR A 228 11.24 -7.33 5.64
N GLY A 229 10.42 -7.11 6.67
CA GLY A 229 10.53 -7.75 7.98
C GLY A 229 9.33 -7.41 8.86
N GLU A 230 8.99 -8.27 9.82
CA GLU A 230 7.83 -8.07 10.71
C GLU A 230 8.01 -6.93 11.71
N GLU A 231 9.25 -6.64 12.10
CA GLU A 231 9.60 -5.58 13.03
C GLU A 231 9.84 -4.23 12.35
N LEU A 232 9.93 -4.21 11.03
CA LEU A 232 10.11 -2.99 10.25
C LEU A 232 8.76 -2.29 10.04
N GLU A 233 8.78 -0.98 9.91
CA GLU A 233 7.58 -0.17 9.73
C GLU A 233 7.02 -0.32 8.31
N ALA A 234 5.86 -0.96 8.17
CA ALA A 234 5.14 -1.06 6.91
C ALA A 234 4.30 0.19 6.63
N ILE A 235 3.67 0.74 7.66
CA ILE A 235 2.98 2.04 7.60
C ILE A 235 3.34 2.80 8.86
N GLY A 236 3.86 4.01 8.70
CA GLY A 236 4.05 4.94 9.80
C GLY A 236 4.51 6.31 9.32
N ALA A 237 5.10 7.06 10.24
CA ALA A 237 5.46 8.45 10.05
C ALA A 237 6.79 8.73 10.74
N PRO A 238 7.80 9.27 10.04
CA PRO A 238 9.10 9.59 10.64
C PRO A 238 8.96 10.45 11.90
N GLY A 239 9.62 10.04 12.99
CA GLY A 239 9.63 10.78 14.25
C GLY A 239 8.29 10.80 15.02
N CYS A 240 7.25 10.14 14.53
CA CYS A 240 5.93 10.08 15.15
C CYS A 240 5.57 8.65 15.57
N PRO A 241 4.86 8.44 16.69
CA PRO A 241 4.48 7.10 17.15
C PRO A 241 3.36 6.45 16.32
N VAL A 242 2.63 7.25 15.54
CA VAL A 242 1.60 6.79 14.60
C VAL A 242 1.55 7.73 13.41
N ALA A 243 1.27 7.20 12.22
CA ALA A 243 0.95 8.04 11.07
C ALA A 243 -0.43 8.67 11.22
N HIS A 244 -0.57 9.94 10.79
CA HIS A 244 -1.86 10.62 10.74
C HIS A 244 -2.71 10.14 9.55
N ALA A 245 -3.11 8.87 9.62
CA ALA A 245 -3.74 8.12 8.53
C ALA A 245 -4.95 7.32 9.03
N ARG A 246 -5.98 7.27 8.19
CA ARG A 246 -7.09 6.33 8.31
C ARG A 246 -6.88 5.19 7.33
N LEU A 247 -6.69 3.98 7.85
CA LEU A 247 -6.50 2.76 7.06
C LEU A 247 -7.83 2.00 6.86
N ASP A 248 -8.14 1.66 5.61
CA ASP A 248 -9.20 0.76 5.22
C ASP A 248 -8.58 -0.36 4.36
N ILE A 249 -8.52 -1.59 4.89
CA ILE A 249 -7.77 -2.71 4.29
C ILE A 249 -8.63 -3.98 4.13
N ARG A 250 -8.55 -4.63 2.97
CA ARG A 250 -9.34 -5.84 2.67
C ARG A 250 -8.51 -6.88 1.93
N ARG A 251 -8.66 -8.17 2.25
CA ARG A 251 -8.04 -9.29 1.52
C ARG A 251 -6.59 -9.02 1.16
N SER A 252 -5.81 -8.61 2.16
CA SER A 252 -4.43 -8.15 1.97
C SER A 252 -3.54 -8.74 3.04
N THR A 253 -2.27 -8.89 2.71
CA THR A 253 -1.24 -9.40 3.63
C THR A 253 -0.25 -8.27 3.90
N VAL A 254 -0.01 -7.98 5.17
CA VAL A 254 0.95 -6.96 5.61
C VAL A 254 2.10 -7.62 6.36
N ILE A 255 3.31 -7.47 5.85
CA ILE A 255 4.56 -7.84 6.50
C ILE A 255 5.20 -6.56 7.04
N GLY A 256 5.31 -6.47 8.37
CA GLY A 256 5.78 -5.29 9.07
C GLY A 256 4.73 -4.64 9.97
N GLN A 257 5.19 -3.72 10.81
CA GLN A 257 4.39 -3.01 11.78
C GLN A 257 3.50 -1.97 11.10
N VAL A 258 2.26 -1.84 11.59
CA VAL A 258 1.29 -0.86 11.09
C VAL A 258 0.95 0.10 12.21
N GLN A 259 1.34 1.36 12.06
CA GLN A 259 1.17 2.40 13.06
C GLN A 259 0.34 3.55 12.48
N VAL A 260 -0.95 3.63 12.83
CA VAL A 260 -1.91 4.56 12.20
C VAL A 260 -2.83 5.23 13.22
N ASP A 261 -3.34 6.42 12.89
CA ASP A 261 -4.32 7.13 13.72
C ASP A 261 -5.59 6.30 13.91
N SER A 262 -6.16 5.76 12.84
CA SER A 262 -7.37 4.94 12.91
C SER A 262 -7.43 3.87 11.82
N ILE A 263 -8.11 2.76 12.12
CA ILE A 263 -8.52 1.77 11.12
C ILE A 263 -10.03 1.90 10.96
N GLY A 264 -10.49 2.26 9.76
CA GLY A 264 -11.92 2.33 9.45
C GLY A 264 -12.54 0.93 9.41
N LEU A 265 -12.00 0.09 8.53
CA LEU A 265 -12.36 -1.31 8.39
C LEU A 265 -11.12 -2.12 7.98
N ALA A 266 -10.83 -3.19 8.73
CA ALA A 266 -9.96 -4.27 8.26
C ALA A 266 -10.79 -5.54 8.09
N GLU A 267 -10.66 -6.21 6.95
CA GLU A 267 -11.46 -7.40 6.61
C GLU A 267 -10.64 -8.46 5.87
N ASN A 268 -10.81 -9.74 6.23
CA ASN A 268 -10.19 -10.89 5.53
C ASN A 268 -8.69 -10.71 5.32
N SER A 269 -7.99 -10.04 6.25
CA SER A 269 -6.61 -9.59 6.06
C SER A 269 -5.68 -10.16 7.12
N ILE A 270 -4.42 -10.36 6.73
CA ILE A 270 -3.37 -10.89 7.60
C ILE A 270 -2.39 -9.76 7.92
N PHE A 271 -2.17 -9.51 9.21
CA PHE A 271 -1.09 -8.66 9.69
C PHE A 271 -0.03 -9.54 10.36
N ARG A 272 1.18 -9.54 9.83
CA ARG A 272 2.30 -10.29 10.42
C ARG A 272 3.04 -9.48 11.48
N GLY A 273 3.20 -8.17 11.26
CA GLY A 273 3.77 -7.28 12.26
C GLY A 273 2.73 -6.72 13.23
N ARG A 274 3.22 -6.07 14.28
CA ARG A 274 2.40 -5.45 15.32
C ARG A 274 1.55 -4.30 14.74
N VAL A 275 0.27 -4.28 15.10
CA VAL A 275 -0.64 -3.18 14.72
C VAL A 275 -0.87 -2.24 15.91
N VAL A 276 -0.62 -0.95 15.73
CA VAL A 276 -0.82 0.10 16.74
C VAL A 276 -1.76 1.15 16.17
N VAL A 277 -2.92 1.31 16.82
CA VAL A 277 -3.95 2.27 16.44
C VAL A 277 -4.17 3.27 17.57
N ALA A 278 -4.08 4.57 17.28
CA ALA A 278 -4.32 5.61 18.29
C ALA A 278 -5.79 5.69 18.72
N ARG A 279 -6.73 5.80 17.75
CA ARG A 279 -8.17 5.97 17.98
C ARG A 279 -8.94 4.65 17.82
N ARG A 280 -8.81 3.77 18.81
CA ARG A 280 -9.41 2.41 18.81
C ARG A 280 -10.94 2.39 18.90
N GLN A 281 -11.56 3.49 19.31
CA GLN A 281 -13.01 3.67 19.38
C GLN A 281 -13.67 3.85 18.00
N LYS A 282 -12.87 4.08 16.94
CA LYS A 282 -13.36 4.18 15.56
C LYS A 282 -13.04 2.90 14.80
N GLY A 283 -14.03 2.41 14.05
CA GLY A 283 -13.89 1.29 13.13
C GLY A 283 -13.83 -0.09 13.78
N CYS A 284 -13.51 -1.10 12.98
CA CYS A 284 -13.43 -2.49 13.40
C CYS A 284 -12.48 -3.32 12.54
N MET A 285 -12.03 -4.43 13.09
CA MET A 285 -11.37 -5.52 12.34
C MET A 285 -12.28 -6.74 12.37
N ARG A 286 -12.47 -7.40 11.22
CA ARG A 286 -13.28 -8.61 11.13
C ARG A 286 -12.60 -9.68 10.29
N PHE A 287 -12.67 -10.93 10.72
CA PHE A 287 -12.07 -12.06 9.97
C PHE A 287 -10.61 -11.79 9.58
N CYS A 288 -9.87 -11.17 10.48
CA CYS A 288 -8.45 -10.84 10.29
C CYS A 288 -7.60 -11.64 11.28
N TYR A 289 -6.34 -11.82 10.92
CA TYR A 289 -5.31 -12.18 11.89
C TYR A 289 -4.54 -10.93 12.33
N ALA A 290 -4.38 -10.72 13.64
CA ALA A 290 -3.52 -9.66 14.17
C ALA A 290 -2.75 -10.17 15.40
N PRO A 291 -1.42 -9.96 15.48
CA PRO A 291 -0.60 -10.53 16.56
C PRO A 291 -1.11 -10.11 17.95
N PRO A 292 -1.02 -10.98 18.99
CA PRO A 292 -1.52 -10.70 20.34
C PRO A 292 -1.06 -9.37 20.95
N ALA A 293 0.17 -8.94 20.67
CA ALA A 293 0.74 -7.68 21.17
C ALA A 293 0.16 -6.40 20.52
N SER A 294 -0.79 -6.53 19.60
CA SER A 294 -1.32 -5.42 18.80
C SER A 294 -2.43 -4.64 19.52
N ARG A 295 -2.37 -3.30 19.42
CA ARG A 295 -3.37 -2.37 19.94
C ARG A 295 -4.32 -1.95 18.82
N THR A 296 -5.38 -2.73 18.62
CA THR A 296 -6.32 -2.56 17.50
C THR A 296 -7.68 -1.98 17.95
N PRO A 297 -8.55 -1.54 17.03
CA PRO A 297 -9.97 -1.32 17.34
C PRO A 297 -10.68 -2.64 17.65
N ARG A 298 -12.00 -2.59 17.82
CA ARG A 298 -12.84 -3.77 18.10
C ARG A 298 -12.60 -4.86 17.05
N ARG A 299 -12.28 -6.06 17.52
CA ARG A 299 -12.12 -7.27 16.71
C ARG A 299 -13.41 -8.08 16.72
N TYR A 300 -13.77 -8.64 15.57
CA TYR A 300 -14.93 -9.52 15.39
C TYR A 300 -14.50 -10.76 14.61
N ARG A 301 -14.57 -11.93 15.25
CA ARG A 301 -14.14 -13.21 14.65
C ARG A 301 -12.72 -13.14 14.07
N CYS A 302 -11.81 -12.46 14.79
CA CYS A 302 -10.41 -12.40 14.42
C CYS A 302 -9.63 -13.54 15.08
N GLN A 303 -8.49 -13.89 14.48
CA GLN A 303 -7.49 -14.73 15.11
C GLN A 303 -6.36 -13.88 15.71
N PRO A 304 -5.76 -14.30 16.83
CA PRO A 304 -6.04 -15.53 17.57
C PRO A 304 -7.18 -15.41 18.61
N ASP A 305 -7.95 -14.30 18.63
CA ASP A 305 -8.98 -14.05 19.65
C ASP A 305 -9.99 -15.19 19.81
N LEU A 306 -10.37 -15.86 18.72
CA LEU A 306 -11.35 -16.96 18.74
C LEU A 306 -10.78 -18.24 19.39
N VAL A 307 -9.57 -18.66 19.02
CA VAL A 307 -8.95 -19.86 19.62
C VAL A 307 -8.50 -19.62 21.05
N ALA A 308 -8.14 -18.38 21.40
CA ALA A 308 -7.78 -17.99 22.75
C ALA A 308 -8.99 -17.78 23.68
N ALA A 309 -10.23 -17.81 23.15
CA ALA A 309 -11.43 -17.53 23.93
C ALA A 309 -11.63 -18.58 25.02
N GLY A 310 -11.60 -18.14 26.29
CA GLY A 310 -11.77 -19.01 27.45
C GLY A 310 -10.50 -19.73 27.93
N LEU A 311 -9.35 -19.52 27.26
CA LEU A 311 -8.05 -20.07 27.66
C LEU A 311 -7.23 -19.06 28.46
N ALA A 312 -6.30 -19.55 29.29
CA ALA A 312 -5.41 -18.72 30.10
C ALA A 312 -3.97 -19.28 30.17
N GLY A 313 -3.01 -18.39 30.47
CA GLY A 313 -1.60 -18.76 30.66
C GLY A 313 -0.98 -19.49 29.47
N ALA A 314 -0.21 -20.54 29.75
CA ALA A 314 0.55 -21.27 28.75
C ALA A 314 -0.31 -21.99 27.69
N GLU A 315 -1.55 -22.36 28.02
CA GLU A 315 -2.47 -22.99 27.06
C GLU A 315 -2.92 -21.98 26.00
N LYS A 316 -3.28 -20.77 26.44
CA LYS A 316 -3.59 -19.65 25.55
C LYS A 316 -2.40 -19.34 24.63
N GLU A 317 -1.21 -19.20 25.18
CA GLU A 317 0.00 -18.89 24.38
C GLU A 317 0.31 -19.98 23.34
N ARG A 318 0.05 -21.26 23.67
CA ARG A 318 0.22 -22.37 22.72
C ARG A 318 -0.77 -22.28 21.57
N GLU A 319 -2.04 -22.02 21.86
CA GLU A 319 -3.09 -21.90 20.83
C GLU A 319 -2.89 -20.64 19.96
N GLU A 320 -2.48 -19.52 20.56
CA GLU A 320 -2.14 -18.30 19.81
C GLU A 320 -1.00 -18.57 18.82
N LYS A 321 0.07 -19.27 19.25
CA LYS A 321 1.19 -19.66 18.38
C LYS A 321 0.78 -20.63 17.28
N ARG A 322 -0.13 -21.57 17.58
CA ARG A 322 -0.60 -22.57 16.61
C ARG A 322 -1.31 -21.93 15.40
N VAL A 323 -2.05 -20.85 15.63
CA VAL A 323 -2.80 -20.15 14.58
C VAL A 323 -2.05 -18.99 13.93
N GLU A 324 -0.75 -18.84 14.20
CA GLU A 324 0.09 -17.88 13.49
C GLU A 324 0.08 -18.21 11.98
N PRO A 325 -0.13 -17.21 11.10
CA PRO A 325 -0.14 -17.42 9.66
C PRO A 325 1.21 -17.89 9.12
N VAL A 326 1.23 -19.12 8.63
CA VAL A 326 2.41 -19.71 8.00
C VAL A 326 2.31 -19.54 6.49
N HIS A 327 3.35 -18.95 5.90
CA HIS A 327 3.48 -18.79 4.45
C HIS A 327 4.61 -19.69 3.94
N ASN A 328 4.52 -20.16 2.69
CA ASN A 328 5.60 -20.91 2.04
C ASN A 328 6.88 -20.06 1.92
N SER A 329 6.71 -18.80 1.54
CA SER A 329 7.76 -17.78 1.57
C SER A 329 7.19 -16.41 1.90
N THR A 330 7.97 -15.59 2.60
CA THR A 330 7.69 -14.16 2.78
C THR A 330 8.78 -13.29 2.18
N ARG A 331 9.60 -13.85 1.30
CA ARG A 331 10.67 -13.15 0.60
C ARG A 331 10.22 -12.81 -0.81
N TYR A 332 10.15 -11.52 -1.11
CA TYR A 332 9.86 -11.06 -2.46
C TYR A 332 10.92 -11.60 -3.44
N GLY A 333 10.48 -12.07 -4.61
CA GLY A 333 11.35 -12.72 -5.62
C GLY A 333 11.24 -14.26 -5.65
N ARG A 334 10.72 -14.87 -4.58
CA ARG A 334 10.37 -16.29 -4.56
C ARG A 334 9.02 -16.55 -5.25
N PRO A 335 8.84 -17.67 -5.97
CA PRO A 335 7.59 -17.97 -6.69
C PRO A 335 6.38 -18.22 -5.77
N ASP A 336 6.64 -18.70 -4.56
CA ASP A 336 5.68 -19.03 -3.50
C ASP A 336 5.47 -17.87 -2.50
N TYR A 337 5.85 -16.65 -2.90
CA TYR A 337 5.78 -15.45 -2.08
C TYR A 337 4.36 -15.13 -1.60
N CYS A 338 4.21 -15.01 -0.28
CA CYS A 338 2.96 -14.76 0.44
C CYS A 338 1.86 -15.80 0.20
N GLN A 339 2.18 -16.96 -0.38
CA GLN A 339 1.24 -18.08 -0.44
C GLN A 339 1.14 -18.72 0.95
N LEU A 340 -0.07 -18.92 1.45
CA LEU A 340 -0.25 -19.67 2.70
C LEU A 340 0.25 -21.10 2.53
N SER A 341 0.93 -21.60 3.55
CA SER A 341 1.39 -22.98 3.59
C SER A 341 0.20 -23.93 3.74
N LEU A 342 0.33 -25.12 3.15
CA LEU A 342 -0.65 -26.21 3.34
C LEU A 342 -0.74 -26.66 4.81
N CYS A 343 0.29 -26.40 5.61
CA CYS A 343 0.33 -26.66 7.04
C CYS A 343 -0.22 -25.48 7.88
N CYS A 344 -0.62 -24.38 7.25
CA CYS A 344 -1.21 -23.24 7.96
C CYS A 344 -2.52 -23.66 8.63
N ALA A 345 -2.78 -23.11 9.82
CA ALA A 345 -3.97 -23.43 10.60
C ALA A 345 -5.27 -23.21 9.78
N VAL A 346 -6.26 -24.08 9.99
CA VAL A 346 -7.55 -23.99 9.27
C VAL A 346 -8.28 -22.70 9.60
N GLU A 347 -8.05 -22.17 10.81
CA GLU A 347 -8.56 -20.90 11.29
C GLU A 347 -8.06 -19.68 10.50
N ILE A 348 -6.97 -19.85 9.73
CA ILE A 348 -6.41 -18.83 8.83
C ILE A 348 -6.73 -19.18 7.37
N SER A 349 -6.47 -20.43 6.98
CA SER A 349 -6.68 -20.89 5.59
C SER A 349 -8.16 -21.02 5.20
N GLN A 350 -9.09 -21.05 6.15
CA GLN A 350 -10.55 -21.01 5.96
C GLN A 350 -11.21 -19.96 6.88
N GLY A 351 -10.43 -18.97 7.31
CA GLY A 351 -10.82 -18.02 8.34
C GLY A 351 -11.61 -16.80 7.85
N ALA A 352 -11.72 -16.61 6.53
CA ALA A 352 -12.46 -15.48 5.97
C ALA A 352 -13.98 -15.60 6.22
N ASP A 353 -14.72 -14.52 5.95
CA ASP A 353 -16.18 -14.48 6.15
C ASP A 353 -16.98 -15.49 5.30
N ASP A 354 -16.40 -15.92 4.18
CA ASP A 354 -16.93 -16.90 3.23
C ASP A 354 -16.16 -18.24 3.25
N GLU A 355 -15.44 -18.50 4.35
CA GLU A 355 -14.61 -19.71 4.56
C GLU A 355 -13.44 -19.84 3.57
N ALA A 356 -13.12 -18.80 2.80
CA ALA A 356 -11.89 -18.74 2.03
C ALA A 356 -10.67 -18.44 2.93
N GLU A 357 -9.49 -18.43 2.31
CA GLU A 357 -8.27 -18.04 3.01
C GLU A 357 -8.26 -16.55 3.35
N MET A 358 -7.72 -16.20 4.51
CA MET A 358 -7.41 -14.81 4.83
C MET A 358 -6.19 -14.33 4.04
N GLY A 359 -6.11 -13.02 3.81
CA GLY A 359 -4.96 -12.38 3.19
C GLY A 359 -5.10 -12.22 1.69
N VAL A 360 -3.96 -12.06 1.02
CA VAL A 360 -3.92 -11.55 -0.36
C VAL A 360 -4.46 -12.52 -1.42
N PHE A 361 -4.37 -13.82 -1.18
CA PHE A 361 -4.79 -14.85 -2.15
C PHE A 361 -6.23 -15.32 -1.95
N HIS A 362 -6.99 -14.69 -1.07
CA HIS A 362 -8.41 -14.97 -0.80
C HIS A 362 -9.24 -15.26 -2.07
N ASP A 363 -9.14 -14.40 -3.09
CA ASP A 363 -9.92 -14.49 -4.34
C ASP A 363 -9.54 -15.71 -5.22
N LEU A 364 -8.51 -16.48 -4.86
CA LEU A 364 -8.20 -17.75 -5.51
C LEU A 364 -9.11 -18.88 -5.04
N TYR A 365 -9.79 -18.72 -3.89
CA TYR A 365 -10.70 -19.70 -3.30
C TYR A 365 -10.09 -21.11 -3.22
N GLN A 366 -8.80 -21.18 -2.86
CA GLN A 366 -8.05 -22.44 -2.81
C GLN A 366 -8.72 -23.50 -1.92
N PRO A 367 -9.25 -23.18 -0.72
CA PRO A 367 -9.96 -24.16 0.10
C PRO A 367 -11.19 -24.75 -0.60
N GLN A 368 -12.02 -23.91 -1.21
CA GLN A 368 -13.23 -24.31 -1.91
C GLN A 368 -12.90 -25.11 -3.17
N ARG A 369 -11.89 -24.70 -3.94
CA ARG A 369 -11.42 -25.45 -5.12
C ARG A 369 -10.91 -26.83 -4.73
N ARG A 370 -10.15 -26.93 -3.64
CA ARG A 370 -9.68 -28.21 -3.11
C ARG A 370 -10.82 -29.11 -2.64
N ALA A 371 -11.79 -28.56 -1.91
CA ALA A 371 -12.97 -29.29 -1.46
C ALA A 371 -13.80 -29.82 -2.65
N ASN A 372 -14.07 -28.96 -3.64
CA ASN A 372 -14.78 -29.34 -4.85
C ASN A 372 -14.06 -30.43 -5.63
N LEU A 373 -12.73 -30.33 -5.76
CA LEU A 373 -11.93 -31.35 -6.42
C LEU A 373 -11.98 -32.68 -5.65
N ALA A 374 -11.85 -32.65 -4.33
CA ALA A 374 -11.93 -33.86 -3.50
C ALA A 374 -13.28 -34.58 -3.64
N VAL A 375 -14.39 -33.82 -3.66
CA VAL A 375 -15.74 -34.38 -3.89
C VAL A 375 -15.82 -35.08 -5.26
N ARG A 376 -15.32 -34.44 -6.31
CA ARG A 376 -15.31 -35.03 -7.66
C ARG A 376 -14.42 -36.25 -7.75
N LEU A 377 -13.23 -36.21 -7.15
CA LEU A 377 -12.34 -37.36 -7.14
C LEU A 377 -13.01 -38.55 -6.44
N ASN A 378 -13.66 -38.35 -5.30
CA ASN A 378 -14.39 -39.42 -4.62
C ASN A 378 -15.54 -40.01 -5.45
N GLU A 379 -16.22 -39.19 -6.26
CA GLU A 379 -17.30 -39.65 -7.15
C GLU A 379 -16.80 -40.50 -8.33
N TYR A 380 -15.62 -40.16 -8.88
CA TYR A 380 -15.10 -40.74 -10.12
C TYR A 380 -13.90 -41.69 -9.93
N THR A 381 -13.49 -41.99 -8.69
CA THR A 381 -12.38 -42.93 -8.43
C THR A 381 -12.82 -44.36 -8.75
N PRO A 382 -12.13 -45.07 -9.67
CA PRO A 382 -12.42 -46.46 -9.97
C PRO A 382 -12.32 -47.37 -8.75
N ALA A 383 -13.12 -48.43 -8.72
CA ALA A 383 -13.02 -49.45 -7.68
C ALA A 383 -11.59 -50.02 -7.59
N ALA A 384 -11.13 -50.26 -6.36
CA ALA A 384 -9.78 -50.74 -6.04
C ALA A 384 -8.63 -49.79 -6.42
N THR A 385 -8.91 -48.49 -6.54
CA THR A 385 -7.87 -47.44 -6.67
C THR A 385 -8.02 -46.39 -5.58
N ASP A 386 -6.90 -45.82 -5.13
CA ASP A 386 -6.85 -44.69 -4.21
C ASP A 386 -6.32 -43.46 -4.96
N VAL A 387 -6.91 -42.30 -4.67
CA VAL A 387 -6.52 -41.03 -5.28
C VAL A 387 -6.05 -40.04 -4.22
N GLY A 388 -4.95 -39.36 -4.49
CA GLY A 388 -4.37 -38.33 -3.63
C GLY A 388 -4.20 -37.02 -4.38
N LEU A 389 -4.32 -35.90 -3.65
CA LEU A 389 -3.96 -34.58 -4.16
C LEU A 389 -2.48 -34.31 -3.88
N ILE A 390 -1.71 -34.06 -4.94
CA ILE A 390 -0.30 -33.68 -4.85
C ILE A 390 -0.22 -32.18 -5.17
N PHE A 391 0.47 -31.44 -4.31
CA PHE A 391 0.71 -30.01 -4.48
C PHE A 391 2.16 -29.81 -4.91
N GLU A 392 2.35 -29.03 -5.96
CA GLU A 392 3.65 -28.62 -6.47
C GLU A 392 3.79 -27.10 -6.26
N ASN A 393 4.93 -26.67 -5.73
CA ASN A 393 5.27 -25.27 -5.47
C ASN A 393 6.21 -24.72 -6.54
#